data_AF-A0A7W0QPW9-F1
#
_entry.id   AF-A0A7W0QPW9-F1
#
_cell.length_a   1.000
_cell.length_b   1.000
_cell.length_c   1.000
_cell.angle_alpha   90.00
_cell.angle_beta   90.00
_cell.angle_gamma   90.00
#
_symmetry.space_group_name_H-M   'P 1'
#
loop_
_entity.id
_entity.type
_entity.pdbx_description
1 polymer ?
#
loop_
_entity_poly.entity_id
_entity_poly.type
_entity_poly.pdbx_seq_one_letter_code
_entity_poly.pdbx_strand_id
1 'polypeptide(L)'
;MIGSITSDTFGIQVERFQHMNAPERLRKVIEEHEARLHASVPPNGQAAILALLRTWDRHPHPPGIDPPPDPVTGHRRAGLGGNKALQLCLESTDDRAVARQEGSGEALDSWAERFLEECGQLAEAELVLTHCQTGFMRLIDDGNGHFGAWIATKRVPASWRERADIDWWASALASLARRHEPELRALRSQRPPTEINGSGCETHYRQVADVYLAMMAHQLPYPPGATISGLTVETWRDILTWLIGWALRERDRGEAPAPRSRQSVIDEISSSLAVDPDVIGQALAAFTLDRQNAAWHAAVPGAAPPLVRIGADLLLPSFLGLTMEPLFFLTRELRRRDAQAYHNTAHLREVAFRQDLYGLFGHKRFVISGGRIELRRDSGNIRTDIDAVVFDRKSGTLGVFELKSQDPFARSTDELTRQRDNVLYANRQISGVLDWLKRQGAGAILERVDRQTAKTFRVHKVYPFV
;
A
#
# COMPACT_ATOMS: atom_id res chain seq x y z
N MET A 1 -44.06 45.07 42.60
CA MET A 1 -44.37 46.26 41.76
C MET A 1 -43.48 46.16 40.53
N ILE A 2 -44.01 45.61 39.43
CA ILE A 2 -44.51 46.34 38.23
C ILE A 2 -43.33 47.07 37.55
N GLY A 3 -42.90 46.78 36.32
CA GLY A 3 -43.47 45.94 35.27
C GLY A 3 -42.54 45.74 34.07
N SER A 4 -43.02 44.92 33.13
CA SER A 4 -42.53 44.63 31.78
C SER A 4 -43.18 45.56 30.74
N ILE A 5 -42.59 45.68 29.53
CA ILE A 5 -43.13 45.91 28.15
C ILE A 5 -41.99 46.54 27.28
N THR A 6 -41.32 45.81 26.36
CA THR A 6 -41.52 45.61 24.88
C THR A 6 -41.46 46.92 24.04
N SER A 7 -40.95 47.04 22.79
CA SER A 7 -40.45 46.12 21.75
C SER A 7 -39.58 46.88 20.71
N ASP A 8 -38.84 46.09 19.93
CA ASP A 8 -38.59 46.17 18.48
C ASP A 8 -37.76 47.26 17.77
N THR A 9 -36.92 46.71 16.87
CA THR A 9 -36.64 47.10 15.48
C THR A 9 -35.23 47.60 15.20
N PHE A 10 -34.28 46.66 15.13
CA PHE A 10 -33.32 46.58 14.01
C PHE A 10 -32.79 45.16 13.98
N GLY A 11 -33.22 44.39 12.97
CA GLY A 11 -32.71 43.06 12.69
C GLY A 11 -31.27 43.15 12.24
N ILE A 12 -30.35 43.18 13.20
CA ILE A 12 -29.01 42.67 12.96
C ILE A 12 -29.20 41.16 12.97
N GLN A 13 -29.20 40.56 11.78
CA GLN A 13 -28.66 39.20 11.67
C GLN A 13 -27.24 39.31 12.22
N VAL A 14 -27.10 39.07 13.52
CA VAL A 14 -25.83 38.63 14.07
C VAL A 14 -25.69 37.25 13.44
N GLU A 15 -25.13 37.25 12.22
CA GLU A 15 -24.62 36.05 11.60
C GLU A 15 -23.85 35.35 12.69
N ARG A 16 -24.36 34.18 13.07
CA ARG A 16 -23.61 33.20 13.82
C ARG A 16 -22.44 32.79 12.91
N PHE A 17 -21.44 33.65 12.74
CA PHE A 17 -20.07 33.24 12.52
C PHE A 17 -19.65 32.56 13.82
N GLN A 18 -20.17 31.34 13.99
CA GLN A 18 -19.68 30.37 14.96
C GLN A 18 -18.16 30.40 14.84
N HIS A 19 -17.47 30.60 15.96
CA HIS A 19 -16.03 30.49 16.03
C HIS A 19 -15.61 29.14 15.44
N MET A 20 -15.19 29.13 14.17
CA MET A 20 -14.63 27.92 13.56
C MET A 20 -13.50 27.45 14.45
N ASN A 21 -13.43 26.18 14.78
CA ASN A 21 -12.27 25.65 15.50
C ASN A 21 -11.05 25.53 14.55
N ALA A 22 -9.84 25.40 15.09
CA ALA A 22 -8.62 25.31 14.27
C ALA A 22 -8.69 24.19 13.21
N PRO A 23 -9.20 22.97 13.49
CA PRO A 23 -9.39 21.94 12.47
C PRO A 23 -10.32 22.32 11.32
N GLU A 24 -11.41 23.05 11.59
CA GLU A 24 -12.31 23.55 10.55
C GLU A 24 -11.63 24.60 9.66
N ARG A 25 -10.81 25.47 10.24
CA ARG A 25 -10.04 26.45 9.45
C ARG A 25 -8.96 25.78 8.62
N LEU A 26 -8.25 24.78 9.15
CA LEU A 26 -7.30 23.99 8.39
C LEU A 26 -7.98 23.28 7.21
N ARG A 27 -9.16 22.68 7.42
CA ARG A 27 -9.95 22.07 6.35
C ARG A 27 -10.25 23.07 5.23
N LYS A 28 -10.70 24.27 5.59
CA LYS A 28 -10.98 25.33 4.60
C LYS A 28 -9.72 25.72 3.81
N VAL A 29 -8.57 25.85 4.48
CA VAL A 29 -7.28 26.14 3.81
C VAL A 29 -6.87 25.02 2.87
N ILE A 30 -7.07 23.75 3.26
CA ILE A 30 -6.84 22.58 2.39
C ILE A 30 -7.72 22.66 1.14
N GLU A 31 -9.03 22.91 1.31
CA GLU A 31 -9.99 23.03 0.20
C GLU A 31 -9.62 24.19 -0.77
N GLU A 32 -9.25 25.35 -0.24
CA GLU A 32 -8.80 26.51 -1.03
C GLU A 32 -7.49 26.22 -1.77
N HIS A 33 -6.54 25.55 -1.12
CA HIS A 33 -5.26 25.16 -1.72
C HIS A 33 -5.45 24.12 -2.83
N GLU A 34 -6.29 23.10 -2.60
CA GLU A 34 -6.64 22.09 -3.60
C GLU A 34 -7.32 22.73 -4.82
N ALA A 35 -8.28 23.64 -4.61
CA ALA A 35 -8.93 24.37 -5.70
C ALA A 35 -7.94 25.21 -6.52
N ARG A 36 -6.97 25.85 -5.86
CA ARG A 36 -5.91 26.61 -6.54
C ARG A 36 -4.98 25.70 -7.34
N LEU A 37 -4.60 24.55 -6.79
CA LEU A 37 -3.80 23.56 -7.51
C LEU A 37 -4.55 23.01 -8.72
N HIS A 38 -5.82 22.66 -8.56
CA HIS A 38 -6.65 22.22 -9.68
C HIS A 38 -6.70 23.27 -10.80
N ALA A 39 -6.81 24.56 -10.45
CA ALA A 39 -6.80 25.65 -11.43
C ALA A 39 -5.43 25.90 -12.09
N SER A 40 -4.34 25.40 -11.50
CA SER A 40 -2.98 25.57 -12.04
C SER A 40 -2.56 24.44 -12.99
N VAL A 41 -3.38 23.39 -13.14
CA VAL A 41 -3.11 22.30 -14.07
C VAL A 41 -3.14 22.81 -15.52
N PRO A 42 -2.09 22.56 -16.33
CA PRO A 42 -2.07 22.96 -17.72
C PRO A 42 -3.24 22.37 -18.52
N PRO A 43 -3.81 23.11 -19.48
CA PRO A 43 -4.97 22.64 -20.26
C PRO A 43 -4.66 21.38 -21.09
N ASN A 44 -3.39 21.18 -21.45
CA ASN A 44 -2.94 19.92 -22.05
C ASN A 44 -2.63 18.89 -20.95
N GLY A 45 -3.68 18.22 -20.48
CA GLY A 45 -3.58 17.23 -19.40
C GLY A 45 -2.62 16.07 -19.70
N GLN A 46 -2.53 15.61 -20.95
CA GLN A 46 -1.57 14.56 -21.33
C GLN A 46 -0.11 15.03 -21.15
N ALA A 47 0.21 16.24 -21.62
CA ALA A 47 1.54 16.81 -21.44
C ALA A 47 1.87 17.08 -19.97
N ALA A 48 0.87 17.51 -19.19
CA ALA A 48 1.00 17.70 -17.74
C ALA A 48 1.32 16.39 -17.02
N ILE A 49 0.57 15.30 -17.28
CA ILE A 49 0.80 13.99 -16.67
C ILE A 49 2.18 13.43 -17.07
N LEU A 50 2.57 13.59 -18.34
CA LEU A 50 3.90 13.20 -18.81
C LEU A 50 5.02 13.93 -18.08
N ALA A 51 4.92 15.26 -17.94
CA ALA A 51 5.89 16.05 -17.19
C ALA A 51 5.92 15.64 -15.71
N LEU A 52 4.74 15.42 -15.12
CA LEU A 52 4.60 14.98 -13.75
C LEU A 52 5.31 13.65 -13.49
N LEU A 53 5.04 12.61 -14.28
CA LEU A 53 5.68 11.30 -14.09
C LEU A 53 7.19 11.37 -14.33
N ARG A 54 7.65 12.10 -15.36
CA ARG A 54 9.09 12.30 -15.59
C ARG A 54 9.78 12.97 -14.41
N THR A 55 9.18 14.00 -13.82
CA THR A 55 9.74 14.67 -12.65
C THR A 55 9.66 13.77 -11.43
N TRP A 56 8.54 13.05 -11.25
CA TRP A 56 8.36 12.17 -10.11
C TRP A 56 9.34 10.99 -10.10
N ASP A 57 9.55 10.35 -11.25
CA ASP A 57 10.49 9.23 -11.41
C ASP A 57 11.96 9.66 -11.28
N ARG A 58 12.27 10.96 -11.43
CA ARG A 58 13.61 11.54 -11.20
C ARG A 58 13.89 11.81 -9.72
N HIS A 59 12.88 11.88 -8.85
CA HIS A 59 13.13 12.18 -7.45
C HIS A 59 14.04 11.11 -6.83
N PRO A 60 15.15 11.52 -6.19
CA PRO A 60 16.04 10.58 -5.54
C PRO A 60 15.26 9.85 -4.45
N HIS A 61 15.43 8.52 -4.42
CA HIS A 61 14.96 7.75 -3.29
C HIS A 61 15.74 8.23 -2.07
N PRO A 62 15.07 8.52 -0.94
CA PRO A 62 15.75 9.04 0.23
C PRO A 62 16.83 8.00 0.61
N PRO A 63 18.09 8.43 0.79
CA PRO A 63 19.15 7.51 1.16
C PRO A 63 18.78 6.83 2.48
N GLY A 64 19.05 5.53 2.58
CA GLY A 64 18.67 4.65 3.70
C GLY A 64 19.45 4.91 5.00
N ILE A 65 19.67 6.17 5.36
CA ILE A 65 20.23 6.57 6.66
C ILE A 65 19.07 7.06 7.50
N ASP A 66 18.69 6.26 8.51
CA ASP A 66 17.57 6.48 9.44
C ASP A 66 17.36 7.96 9.78
N PRO A 67 16.49 8.68 9.04
CA PRO A 67 16.14 10.04 9.42
C PRO A 67 15.32 9.95 10.71
N PRO A 68 15.31 11.01 11.53
CA PRO A 68 14.38 11.07 12.65
C PRO A 68 12.95 10.79 12.16
N PRO A 69 12.14 10.08 12.97
CA PRO A 69 10.77 9.72 12.57
C PRO A 69 10.00 10.99 12.21
N ASP A 70 9.33 10.93 11.07
CA ASP A 70 8.51 12.02 10.57
C ASP A 70 7.27 12.17 11.48
N PRO A 71 6.99 13.35 12.04
CA PRO A 71 5.90 13.52 13.01
C PRO A 71 4.49 13.37 12.41
N VAL A 72 4.37 13.34 11.07
CA VAL A 72 3.11 13.21 10.34
C VAL A 72 2.93 11.79 9.81
N THR A 73 3.98 11.18 9.28
CA THR A 73 3.92 9.87 8.61
C THR A 73 4.60 8.75 9.41
N GLY A 74 5.31 9.07 10.49
CA GLY A 74 6.12 8.16 11.30
C GLY A 74 7.49 7.88 10.68
N HIS A 75 7.57 7.86 9.34
CA HIS A 75 8.78 7.66 8.55
C HIS A 75 8.74 8.58 7.34
N ARG A 76 9.87 9.21 7.01
CA ARG A 76 9.95 10.11 5.86
C ARG A 76 9.57 9.37 4.58
N ARG A 77 8.45 9.76 3.97
CA ARG A 77 8.01 9.26 2.65
C ARG A 77 8.41 10.24 1.57
N ALA A 78 9.12 9.76 0.55
CA ALA A 78 9.30 10.54 -0.66
C ALA A 78 8.00 10.58 -1.47
N GLY A 79 7.71 11.74 -2.07
CA GLY A 79 6.61 11.89 -3.03
C GLY A 79 5.21 11.72 -2.45
N LEU A 80 4.96 12.13 -1.19
CA LEU A 80 3.66 12.02 -0.53
C LEU A 80 2.50 12.60 -1.36
N GLY A 81 2.77 13.66 -2.15
CA GLY A 81 1.81 14.34 -3.00
C GLY A 81 1.64 13.77 -4.42
N GLY A 82 2.41 12.76 -4.83
CA GLY A 82 2.42 12.32 -6.23
C GLY A 82 1.09 11.76 -6.73
N ASN A 83 0.40 10.95 -5.91
CA ASN A 83 -0.93 10.44 -6.25
C ASN A 83 -1.99 11.56 -6.30
N LYS A 84 -1.90 12.54 -5.40
CA LYS A 84 -2.78 13.72 -5.39
C LYS A 84 -2.55 14.55 -6.66
N ALA A 85 -1.31 14.77 -7.04
CA ALA A 85 -0.97 15.49 -8.26
C ALA A 85 -1.52 14.80 -9.52
N LEU A 86 -1.40 13.46 -9.61
CA LEU A 86 -2.01 12.68 -10.69
C LEU A 86 -3.54 12.78 -10.69
N GLN A 87 -4.17 12.73 -9.52
CA GLN A 87 -5.62 12.90 -9.39
C GLN A 87 -6.07 14.24 -10.00
N LEU A 88 -5.48 15.35 -9.56
CA LEU A 88 -5.85 16.68 -10.04
C LEU A 88 -5.64 16.81 -11.55
N CYS A 89 -4.57 16.22 -12.10
CA CYS A 89 -4.34 16.20 -13.54
C CYS A 89 -5.39 15.38 -14.30
N LEU A 90 -5.74 14.19 -13.80
CA LEU A 90 -6.73 13.31 -14.43
C LEU A 90 -8.15 13.89 -14.39
N GLU A 91 -8.49 14.61 -13.32
CA GLU A 91 -9.76 15.33 -13.17
C GLU A 91 -9.85 16.55 -14.09
N SER A 92 -8.73 17.24 -14.30
CA SER A 92 -8.64 18.44 -15.15
C SER A 92 -8.53 18.15 -16.65
N THR A 93 -8.14 16.93 -17.03
CA THR A 93 -7.98 16.56 -18.44
C THR A 93 -9.37 16.47 -19.08
N ASP A 94 -9.67 17.30 -20.09
CA ASP A 94 -10.85 17.10 -20.93
C ASP A 94 -10.49 16.15 -22.08
N ASP A 95 -11.22 15.03 -22.20
CA ASP A 95 -10.99 14.03 -23.24
C ASP A 95 -11.23 14.60 -24.67
N ARG A 96 -11.81 15.79 -24.79
CA ARG A 96 -12.14 16.48 -26.05
C ARG A 96 -11.16 17.59 -26.44
N ALA A 97 -10.24 17.98 -25.58
CA ALA A 97 -9.31 19.07 -25.88
C ALA A 97 -8.21 18.59 -26.84
N VAL A 98 -8.37 18.92 -28.13
CA VAL A 98 -7.34 18.70 -29.15
C VAL A 98 -6.07 19.47 -28.76
N ALA A 99 -4.94 18.77 -28.74
CA ALA A 99 -3.63 19.28 -28.36
C ALA A 99 -3.29 20.58 -29.10
N ARG A 100 -3.40 21.73 -28.41
CA ARG A 100 -2.63 22.91 -28.77
C ARG A 100 -1.25 22.76 -28.15
N GLN A 101 -0.22 22.75 -29.01
CA GLN A 101 1.17 22.80 -28.57
C GLN A 101 1.49 24.20 -28.05
N GLU A 102 1.25 24.47 -26.78
CA GLU A 102 1.65 25.73 -26.17
C GLU A 102 2.37 25.45 -24.84
N GLY A 103 3.67 25.25 -24.94
CA GLY A 103 4.59 25.13 -23.81
C GLY A 103 5.91 24.49 -24.21
N SER A 104 7.04 25.12 -23.89
CA SER A 104 8.34 24.44 -23.96
C SER A 104 8.40 23.34 -22.89
N GLY A 105 9.07 22.23 -23.19
CA GLY A 105 9.19 21.11 -22.25
C GLY A 105 9.79 21.52 -20.89
N GLU A 106 10.68 22.51 -20.89
CA GLU A 106 11.30 23.07 -19.67
C GLU A 106 10.29 23.78 -18.76
N ALA A 107 9.33 24.51 -19.33
CA ALA A 107 8.30 25.19 -18.56
C ALA A 107 7.34 24.19 -17.88
N LEU A 108 7.02 23.09 -18.56
CA LEU A 108 6.20 22.01 -18.00
C LEU A 108 6.93 21.24 -16.90
N ASP A 109 8.22 20.95 -17.09
CA ASP A 109 9.02 20.27 -16.07
C ASP A 109 9.15 21.14 -14.81
N SER A 110 9.41 22.46 -14.97
CA SER A 110 9.43 23.42 -13.86
C SER A 110 8.07 23.58 -13.16
N TRP A 111 6.96 23.50 -13.92
CA TRP A 111 5.62 23.44 -13.33
C TRP A 111 5.44 22.16 -12.52
N ALA A 112 5.81 21.00 -13.07
CA ALA A 112 5.64 19.71 -12.43
C ALA A 112 6.42 19.62 -11.10
N GLU A 113 7.62 20.18 -11.03
CA GLU A 113 8.41 20.26 -9.78
C GLU A 113 7.67 21.02 -8.68
N ARG A 114 7.24 22.26 -8.96
CA ARG A 114 6.49 23.08 -7.99
C ARG A 114 5.15 22.44 -7.64
N PHE A 115 4.46 21.88 -8.63
CA PHE A 115 3.15 21.25 -8.46
C PHE A 115 3.23 20.01 -7.56
N LEU A 116 4.26 19.17 -7.73
CA LEU A 116 4.52 18.02 -6.84
C LEU A 116 4.85 18.46 -5.42
N GLU A 117 5.63 19.53 -5.25
CA GLU A 117 5.95 20.10 -3.93
C GLU A 117 4.68 20.59 -3.22
N GLU A 118 3.87 21.41 -3.88
CA GLU A 118 2.61 21.92 -3.32
C GLU A 118 1.60 20.80 -3.03
N CYS A 119 1.47 19.80 -3.92
CA CYS A 119 0.67 18.61 -3.65
C CYS A 119 1.20 17.81 -2.45
N GLY A 120 2.51 17.81 -2.23
CA GLY A 120 3.14 17.20 -1.06
C GLY A 120 2.73 17.90 0.24
N GLN A 121 2.75 19.24 0.25
CA GLN A 121 2.30 20.06 1.37
C GLN A 121 0.80 19.86 1.65
N LEU A 122 -0.02 19.80 0.60
CA LEU A 122 -1.45 19.50 0.72
C LEU A 122 -1.69 18.13 1.36
N ALA A 123 -1.00 17.09 0.88
CA ALA A 123 -1.09 15.74 1.44
C ALA A 123 -0.64 15.67 2.91
N GLU A 124 0.39 16.42 3.29
CA GLU A 124 0.83 16.54 4.68
C GLU A 124 -0.24 17.20 5.56
N ALA A 125 -0.86 18.29 5.09
CA ALA A 125 -1.93 18.98 5.79
C ALA A 125 -3.17 18.08 5.98
N GLU A 126 -3.56 17.30 4.98
CA GLU A 126 -4.64 16.30 5.06
C GLU A 126 -4.35 15.24 6.15
N LEU A 127 -3.12 14.75 6.23
CA LEU A 127 -2.69 13.82 7.28
C LEU A 127 -2.72 14.45 8.66
N VAL A 128 -2.22 15.69 8.82
CA VAL A 128 -2.27 16.41 10.09
C VAL A 128 -3.72 16.60 10.54
N LEU A 129 -4.62 16.99 9.64
CA LEU A 129 -6.05 17.10 9.93
C LEU A 129 -6.63 15.75 10.40
N THR A 130 -6.29 14.67 9.70
CA THR A 130 -6.71 13.30 10.05
C THR A 130 -6.20 12.90 11.45
N HIS A 131 -4.95 13.21 11.78
CA HIS A 131 -4.37 12.96 13.10
C HIS A 131 -5.01 13.80 14.20
N CYS A 132 -5.42 15.03 13.90
CA CYS A 132 -6.18 15.85 14.83
C CYS A 132 -7.57 15.27 15.11
N GLN A 133 -8.25 14.76 14.06
CA GLN A 133 -9.58 14.14 14.18
C GLN A 133 -9.56 12.85 15.01
N THR A 134 -8.48 12.07 14.93
CA THR A 134 -8.30 10.87 15.78
C THR A 134 -7.83 11.20 17.20
N GLY A 135 -7.50 12.47 17.48
CA GLY A 135 -6.95 12.94 18.75
C GLY A 135 -5.47 12.61 18.96
N PHE A 136 -4.77 12.11 17.93
CA PHE A 136 -3.34 11.84 17.97
C PHE A 136 -2.51 13.13 18.05
N MET A 137 -2.90 14.14 17.27
CA MET A 137 -2.28 15.46 17.26
C MET A 137 -3.21 16.53 17.83
N ARG A 138 -2.60 17.64 18.26
CA ARG A 138 -3.28 18.90 18.58
C ARG A 138 -2.83 19.95 17.58
N LEU A 139 -3.73 20.89 17.31
CA LEU A 139 -3.57 21.94 16.33
C LEU A 139 -3.75 23.28 17.01
N ILE A 140 -2.85 24.22 16.74
CA ILE A 140 -3.02 25.64 16.98
C ILE A 140 -2.96 26.37 15.65
N ASP A 141 -3.72 27.43 15.56
CA ASP A 141 -3.74 28.33 14.42
C ASP A 141 -3.30 29.71 14.91
N ASP A 142 -2.35 30.31 14.20
CA ASP A 142 -1.81 31.63 14.53
C ASP A 142 -2.68 32.79 14.02
N GLY A 143 -3.72 32.50 13.24
CA GLY A 143 -4.62 33.47 12.62
C GLY A 143 -4.14 34.04 11.30
N ASN A 144 -2.92 33.69 10.85
CA ASN A 144 -2.31 34.13 9.59
C ASN A 144 -2.27 33.00 8.54
N GLY A 145 -3.07 31.94 8.75
CA GLY A 145 -3.05 30.75 7.89
C GLY A 145 -1.88 29.81 8.17
N HIS A 146 -1.12 30.01 9.25
CA HIS A 146 -0.11 29.05 9.70
C HIS A 146 -0.67 28.20 10.83
N PHE A 147 -0.42 26.90 10.71
CA PHE A 147 -0.89 25.92 11.67
C PHE A 147 0.29 25.24 12.35
N GLY A 148 0.34 25.32 13.68
CA GLY A 148 1.25 24.52 14.48
C GLY A 148 0.57 23.22 14.89
N ALA A 149 1.20 22.09 14.62
CA ALA A 149 0.70 20.78 15.05
C ALA A 149 1.74 20.04 15.87
N TRP A 150 1.30 19.33 16.91
CA TRP A 150 2.18 18.49 17.73
C TRP A 150 1.49 17.21 18.19
N ILE A 151 2.29 16.18 18.41
CA ILE A 151 1.83 14.90 18.95
C ILE A 151 1.37 15.11 20.39
N ALA A 152 0.12 14.75 20.67
CA ALA A 152 -0.49 14.93 21.99
C ALA A 152 -0.67 13.63 22.77
N THR A 153 -0.32 12.49 22.17
CA THR A 153 -0.46 11.18 22.81
C THR A 153 0.79 10.34 22.59
N LYS A 154 1.10 9.45 23.55
CA LYS A 154 2.16 8.45 23.41
C LYS A 154 1.74 7.26 22.54
N ARG A 155 0.46 7.13 22.20
CA ARG A 155 -0.07 6.04 21.37
C ARG A 155 0.12 6.41 19.91
N VAL A 156 1.14 5.83 19.28
CA VAL A 156 1.37 5.98 17.84
C VAL A 156 0.16 5.46 17.03
N PRO A 157 -0.14 6.08 15.87
CA PRO A 157 -1.19 5.60 14.96
C PRO A 157 -0.93 4.16 14.52
N ALA A 158 -2.00 3.41 14.24
CA ALA A 158 -1.90 2.03 13.77
C ALA A 158 -1.16 1.95 12.43
N SER A 159 -1.48 2.86 11.51
CA SER A 159 -0.82 2.97 10.20
C SER A 159 0.69 3.18 10.30
N TRP A 160 1.18 3.90 11.32
CA TRP A 160 2.61 4.04 11.55
C TRP A 160 3.27 2.73 11.97
N ARG A 161 2.59 1.92 12.79
CA ARG A 161 3.11 0.61 13.22
C ARG A 161 3.10 -0.40 12.07
N GLU A 162 2.01 -0.45 11.32
CA GLU A 162 1.91 -1.31 10.14
C GLU A 162 2.97 -0.92 9.11
N ARG A 163 3.18 0.38 8.91
CA ARG A 163 4.24 0.85 8.01
C ARG A 163 5.63 0.50 8.54
N ALA A 164 5.89 0.70 9.83
CA ALA A 164 7.17 0.32 10.45
C ALA A 164 7.44 -1.18 10.30
N ASP A 165 6.43 -2.02 10.46
CA ASP A 165 6.59 -3.47 10.29
C ASP A 165 6.83 -3.83 8.83
N ILE A 166 6.12 -3.21 7.88
CA ILE A 166 6.38 -3.37 6.44
C ILE A 166 7.78 -2.91 6.08
N ASP A 167 8.23 -1.76 6.57
CA ASP A 167 9.58 -1.24 6.30
C ASP A 167 10.64 -2.13 6.96
N TRP A 168 10.35 -2.73 8.12
CA TRP A 168 11.19 -3.74 8.75
C TRP A 168 11.24 -5.02 7.92
N TRP A 169 10.12 -5.53 7.41
CA TRP A 169 10.06 -6.67 6.51
C TRP A 169 10.74 -6.39 5.18
N ALA A 170 10.53 -5.21 4.61
CA ALA A 170 11.19 -4.74 3.41
C ALA A 170 12.69 -4.63 3.66
N SER A 171 13.13 -4.17 4.83
CA SER A 171 14.54 -4.11 5.21
C SER A 171 15.15 -5.49 5.49
N ALA A 172 14.41 -6.40 6.11
CA ALA A 172 14.82 -7.78 6.36
C ALA A 172 14.91 -8.54 5.03
N LEU A 173 13.91 -8.40 4.15
CA LEU A 173 13.94 -8.92 2.79
C LEU A 173 14.97 -8.20 1.93
N ALA A 174 15.23 -6.90 2.12
CA ALA A 174 16.30 -6.18 1.43
C ALA A 174 17.67 -6.65 1.94
N SER A 175 17.78 -7.03 3.22
CA SER A 175 18.97 -7.68 3.75
C SER A 175 19.17 -9.06 3.13
N LEU A 176 18.08 -9.77 2.80
CA LEU A 176 18.09 -10.96 1.97
C LEU A 176 18.30 -10.62 0.49
N ALA A 177 17.91 -9.42 0.03
CA ALA A 177 18.16 -8.89 -1.30
C ALA A 177 19.60 -8.45 -1.49
N ARG A 178 20.38 -8.22 -0.42
CA ARG A 178 21.85 -8.18 -0.51
C ARG A 178 22.41 -9.49 -1.06
N ARG A 179 21.66 -10.61 -1.03
CA ARG A 179 22.02 -11.83 -1.78
C ARG A 179 21.77 -11.70 -3.29
N HIS A 180 20.77 -10.90 -3.68
CA HIS A 180 20.46 -10.58 -5.08
C HIS A 180 21.24 -9.34 -5.59
N GLU A 181 21.82 -8.51 -4.74
CA GLU A 181 22.62 -7.35 -5.14
C GLU A 181 23.81 -7.72 -6.04
N PRO A 182 24.59 -8.80 -5.77
CA PRO A 182 25.60 -9.30 -6.70
C PRO A 182 25.00 -9.75 -8.04
N GLU A 183 23.85 -10.41 -8.02
CA GLU A 183 23.13 -10.87 -9.21
C GLU A 183 22.64 -9.68 -10.05
N LEU A 184 21.99 -8.70 -9.43
CA LEU A 184 21.54 -7.46 -10.06
C LEU A 184 22.70 -6.67 -10.63
N ARG A 185 23.83 -6.59 -9.91
CA ARG A 185 25.05 -5.94 -10.39
C ARG A 185 25.68 -6.70 -11.56
N ALA A 186 25.69 -8.03 -11.51
CA ALA A 186 26.20 -8.87 -12.58
C ALA A 186 25.33 -8.72 -13.84
N LEU A 187 24.00 -8.79 -13.69
CA LEU A 187 23.05 -8.53 -14.77
C LEU A 187 23.28 -7.14 -15.35
N ARG A 188 23.28 -6.08 -14.54
CA ARG A 188 23.55 -4.70 -15.01
C ARG A 188 24.89 -4.55 -15.74
N SER A 189 25.91 -5.32 -15.35
CA SER A 189 27.22 -5.33 -16.03
C SER A 189 27.18 -6.04 -17.38
N GLN A 190 26.25 -6.97 -17.57
CA GLN A 190 26.01 -7.72 -18.82
C GLN A 190 24.98 -7.04 -19.73
N ARG A 191 24.71 -5.75 -19.50
CA ARG A 191 23.69 -5.01 -20.22
C ARG A 191 23.91 -5.09 -21.74
N PRO A 192 22.88 -5.50 -22.51
CA PRO A 192 22.98 -5.55 -23.97
C PRO A 192 23.12 -4.12 -24.54
N PRO A 193 23.80 -3.96 -25.69
CA PRO A 193 23.85 -2.68 -26.39
C PRO A 193 22.45 -2.15 -26.69
N THR A 194 22.24 -0.85 -26.47
CA THR A 194 20.95 -0.16 -26.59
C THR A 194 20.29 -0.33 -27.97
N GLU A 195 21.09 -0.60 -29.01
CA GLU A 195 20.66 -0.71 -30.41
C GLU A 195 20.07 -2.07 -30.81
N ILE A 196 20.16 -3.10 -29.95
CA ILE A 196 19.70 -4.45 -30.29
C ILE A 196 18.24 -4.64 -29.83
N ASN A 197 17.29 -4.45 -30.76
CA ASN A 197 15.93 -4.95 -30.63
C ASN A 197 15.91 -6.45 -30.95
N GLY A 198 16.11 -7.30 -29.95
CA GLY A 198 16.09 -8.75 -30.11
C GLY A 198 15.71 -9.52 -28.84
N SER A 199 15.44 -10.81 -28.97
CA SER A 199 15.00 -11.69 -27.87
C SER A 199 15.95 -11.73 -26.68
N GLY A 200 17.26 -11.54 -26.90
CA GLY A 200 18.27 -11.43 -25.84
C GLY A 200 18.08 -10.21 -24.95
N CYS A 201 17.61 -9.10 -25.51
CA CYS A 201 17.30 -7.87 -24.78
C CYS A 201 16.06 -8.06 -23.88
N GLU A 202 15.01 -8.71 -24.40
CA GLU A 202 13.81 -9.03 -23.63
C GLU A 202 14.12 -9.98 -22.46
N THR A 203 14.92 -11.02 -22.70
CA THR A 203 15.34 -11.97 -21.68
C THR A 203 16.11 -11.28 -20.55
N HIS A 204 17.03 -10.37 -20.90
CA HIS A 204 17.81 -9.61 -19.93
C HIS A 204 16.92 -8.77 -19.00
N TYR A 205 16.03 -7.94 -19.56
CA TYR A 205 15.17 -7.08 -18.73
C TYR A 205 14.14 -7.88 -17.93
N ARG A 206 13.70 -9.05 -18.42
CA ARG A 206 12.87 -9.98 -17.66
C ARG A 206 13.60 -10.51 -16.43
N GLN A 207 14.86 -10.94 -16.58
CA GLN A 207 15.68 -11.40 -15.45
C GLN A 207 15.89 -10.29 -14.40
N VAL A 208 16.16 -9.06 -14.84
CA VAL A 208 16.27 -7.91 -13.92
C VAL A 208 14.93 -7.66 -13.21
N ALA A 209 13.81 -7.71 -13.94
CA ALA A 209 12.48 -7.54 -13.39
C ALA A 209 12.10 -8.61 -12.36
N ASP A 210 12.49 -9.87 -12.58
CA ASP A 210 12.30 -10.96 -11.62
C ASP A 210 13.01 -10.68 -10.29
N VAL A 211 14.22 -10.10 -10.34
CA VAL A 211 14.94 -9.66 -9.13
C VAL A 211 14.17 -8.56 -8.40
N TYR A 212 13.67 -7.53 -9.10
CA TYR A 212 12.83 -6.50 -8.49
C TYR A 212 11.59 -7.11 -7.81
N LEU A 213 10.90 -8.02 -8.48
CA LEU A 213 9.71 -8.66 -7.95
C LEU A 213 10.00 -9.53 -6.72
N ALA A 214 11.13 -10.24 -6.71
CA ALA A 214 11.58 -11.00 -5.56
C ALA A 214 11.83 -10.10 -4.33
N MET A 215 12.39 -8.90 -4.53
CA MET A 215 12.59 -7.91 -3.46
C MET A 215 11.27 -7.39 -2.88
N MET A 216 10.20 -7.37 -3.69
CA MET A 216 8.87 -6.87 -3.33
C MET A 216 7.89 -7.99 -2.90
N ALA A 217 8.34 -9.22 -2.72
CA ALA A 217 7.47 -10.37 -2.46
C ALA A 217 6.58 -10.23 -1.20
N HIS A 218 6.98 -9.42 -0.21
CA HIS A 218 6.17 -9.11 0.97
C HIS A 218 4.86 -8.36 0.67
N GLN A 219 4.79 -7.66 -0.47
CA GLN A 219 3.65 -6.81 -0.80
C GLN A 219 2.41 -7.59 -1.25
N LEU A 220 2.58 -8.84 -1.72
CA LEU A 220 1.49 -9.75 -2.07
C LEU A 220 1.78 -11.15 -1.49
N PRO A 221 1.48 -11.37 -0.19
CA PRO A 221 1.83 -12.61 0.52
C PRO A 221 0.84 -13.74 0.23
N TYR A 222 0.68 -14.08 -1.04
CA TYR A 222 -0.14 -15.19 -1.51
C TYR A 222 0.73 -16.20 -2.26
N PRO A 223 0.37 -17.50 -2.20
CA PRO A 223 1.11 -18.51 -2.96
C PRO A 223 0.85 -18.32 -4.47
N PRO A 224 1.79 -18.69 -5.36
CA PRO A 224 1.67 -18.45 -6.81
C PRO A 224 0.36 -18.98 -7.43
N GLY A 225 -0.11 -20.16 -6.99
CA GLY A 225 -1.36 -20.75 -7.47
C GLY A 225 -2.64 -20.17 -6.88
N ALA A 226 -2.57 -19.25 -5.90
CA ALA A 226 -3.77 -18.62 -5.35
C ALA A 226 -4.45 -17.77 -6.42
N THR A 227 -5.79 -17.87 -6.51
CA THR A 227 -6.59 -17.08 -7.43
C THR A 227 -7.19 -15.88 -6.71
N ILE A 228 -6.98 -14.67 -7.24
CA ILE A 228 -7.53 -13.41 -6.74
C ILE A 228 -8.19 -12.69 -7.92
N SER A 229 -9.49 -12.40 -7.80
CA SER A 229 -10.29 -11.78 -8.86
C SER A 229 -10.19 -12.51 -10.21
N GLY A 230 -10.21 -13.85 -10.16
CA GLY A 230 -10.22 -14.69 -11.36
C GLY A 230 -8.85 -15.02 -11.96
N LEU A 231 -7.76 -14.40 -11.49
CA LEU A 231 -6.40 -14.65 -11.99
C LEU A 231 -5.49 -15.21 -10.90
N THR A 232 -4.54 -16.08 -11.27
CA THR A 232 -3.55 -16.58 -10.32
C THR A 232 -2.55 -15.50 -9.94
N VAL A 233 -1.98 -15.60 -8.75
CA VAL A 233 -0.90 -14.71 -8.29
C VAL A 233 0.32 -14.82 -9.21
N GLU A 234 0.60 -16.00 -9.75
CA GLU A 234 1.62 -16.19 -10.78
C GLU A 234 1.34 -15.35 -12.04
N THR A 235 0.11 -15.37 -12.57
CA THR A 235 -0.26 -14.53 -13.72
C THR A 235 -0.13 -13.03 -13.41
N TRP A 236 -0.56 -12.59 -12.22
CA TRP A 236 -0.35 -11.20 -11.78
C TRP A 236 1.14 -10.81 -11.77
N ARG A 237 1.98 -11.73 -11.29
CA ARG A 237 3.44 -11.56 -11.18
C ARG A 237 4.11 -11.53 -12.55
N ASP A 238 3.75 -12.44 -13.46
CA ASP A 238 4.32 -12.49 -14.81
C ASP A 238 4.04 -11.22 -15.60
N ILE A 239 2.80 -10.71 -15.51
CA ILE A 239 2.40 -9.46 -16.15
C ILE A 239 3.19 -8.29 -15.56
N LEU A 240 3.32 -8.23 -14.22
CA LEU A 240 4.10 -7.18 -13.57
C LEU A 240 5.59 -7.26 -13.92
N THR A 241 6.18 -8.46 -13.97
CA THR A 241 7.57 -8.68 -14.45
C THR A 241 7.74 -8.11 -15.85
N TRP A 242 6.79 -8.37 -16.76
CA TRP A 242 6.85 -7.81 -18.11
C TRP A 242 6.80 -6.27 -18.10
N LEU A 243 5.89 -5.67 -17.32
CA LEU A 243 5.76 -4.21 -17.21
C LEU A 243 7.03 -3.56 -16.63
N ILE A 244 7.63 -4.16 -15.60
CA ILE A 244 8.90 -3.69 -15.03
C ILE A 244 10.02 -3.77 -16.08
N GLY A 245 10.10 -4.89 -16.82
CA GLY A 245 11.08 -5.06 -17.89
C GLY A 245 10.91 -4.03 -19.01
N TRP A 246 9.67 -3.71 -19.38
CA TRP A 246 9.36 -2.64 -20.33
C TRP A 246 9.87 -1.27 -19.84
N ALA A 247 9.54 -0.87 -18.61
CA ALA A 247 9.96 0.42 -18.06
C ALA A 247 11.49 0.53 -17.89
N LEU A 248 12.16 -0.55 -17.47
CA LEU A 248 13.62 -0.59 -17.37
C LEU A 248 14.28 -0.39 -18.74
N ARG A 249 13.75 -1.05 -19.78
CA ARG A 249 14.27 -0.94 -21.14
C ARG A 249 14.16 0.47 -21.69
N GLU A 250 13.03 1.15 -21.51
CA GLU A 250 12.85 2.54 -21.94
C GLU A 250 13.78 3.48 -21.18
N ARG A 251 13.85 3.34 -19.85
CA ARG A 251 14.75 4.14 -19.02
C ARG A 251 16.20 4.00 -19.46
N ASP A 252 16.64 2.77 -19.74
CA ASP A 252 18.01 2.50 -20.14
C ASP A 252 18.35 3.07 -21.52
N ARG A 253 17.37 3.21 -22.42
CA ARG A 253 17.57 3.93 -23.70
C ARG A 253 17.76 5.43 -23.53
N GLY A 254 17.54 5.97 -22.33
CA GLY A 254 17.47 7.42 -22.11
C GLY A 254 16.24 8.04 -22.74
N GLU A 255 15.26 7.21 -23.12
CA GLU A 255 13.99 7.67 -23.67
C GLU A 255 13.10 8.15 -22.52
N ALA A 256 12.42 9.27 -22.73
CA ALA A 256 11.33 9.65 -21.83
C ALA A 256 10.22 8.58 -21.92
N PRO A 257 9.50 8.29 -20.82
CA PRO A 257 8.36 7.38 -20.86
C PRO A 257 7.40 7.78 -21.98
N ALA A 258 7.18 6.88 -22.92
CA ALA A 258 6.35 7.14 -24.09
C ALA A 258 4.98 6.50 -23.89
N PRO A 259 3.87 7.24 -24.15
CA PRO A 259 2.54 6.65 -24.09
C PRO A 259 2.40 5.56 -25.16
N ARG A 260 1.83 4.42 -24.79
CA ARG A 260 1.56 3.31 -25.71
C ARG A 260 0.07 3.01 -25.77
N SER A 261 -0.44 2.58 -26.92
CA SER A 261 -1.84 2.13 -26.97
C SER A 261 -2.04 0.90 -26.09
N ARG A 262 -3.16 0.87 -25.37
CA ARG A 262 -3.50 -0.25 -24.50
C ARG A 262 -3.55 -1.56 -25.30
N GLN A 263 -4.13 -1.53 -26.49
CA GLN A 263 -4.19 -2.72 -27.35
C GLN A 263 -2.79 -3.25 -27.72
N SER A 264 -1.85 -2.36 -28.07
CA SER A 264 -0.47 -2.79 -28.38
C SER A 264 0.21 -3.43 -27.17
N VAL A 265 -0.01 -2.92 -25.97
CA VAL A 265 0.53 -3.51 -24.74
C VAL A 265 -0.12 -4.87 -24.45
N ILE A 266 -1.44 -5.00 -24.65
CA ILE A 266 -2.15 -6.27 -24.51
C ILE A 266 -1.59 -7.32 -25.47
N ASP A 267 -1.45 -6.98 -26.75
CA ASP A 267 -1.00 -7.91 -27.79
C ASP A 267 0.44 -8.39 -27.52
N GLU A 268 1.33 -7.50 -27.08
CA GLU A 268 2.71 -7.86 -26.76
C GLU A 268 2.82 -8.77 -25.53
N ILE A 269 2.10 -8.45 -24.44
CA ILE A 269 2.11 -9.28 -23.24
C ILE A 269 1.47 -10.63 -23.54
N SER A 270 0.34 -10.64 -24.24
CA SER A 270 -0.37 -11.86 -24.64
C SER A 270 0.54 -12.77 -25.46
N SER A 271 1.26 -12.21 -26.44
CA SER A 271 2.22 -12.94 -27.25
C SER A 271 3.44 -13.43 -26.45
N SER A 272 3.95 -12.63 -25.51
CA SER A 272 5.15 -12.97 -24.72
C SER A 272 4.86 -14.03 -23.65
N LEU A 273 3.67 -14.00 -23.04
CA LEU A 273 3.27 -14.90 -21.96
C LEU A 273 2.39 -16.07 -22.42
N ALA A 274 1.94 -16.08 -23.67
CA ALA A 274 0.94 -17.03 -24.18
C ALA A 274 -0.35 -17.06 -23.33
N VAL A 275 -0.82 -15.88 -22.92
CA VAL A 275 -2.03 -15.68 -22.10
C VAL A 275 -3.09 -14.98 -22.94
N ASP A 276 -4.36 -15.32 -22.73
CA ASP A 276 -5.50 -14.71 -23.42
C ASP A 276 -5.48 -13.16 -23.34
N PRO A 277 -5.61 -12.44 -24.49
CA PRO A 277 -5.68 -10.98 -24.51
C PRO A 277 -6.73 -10.37 -23.55
N ASP A 278 -7.87 -11.03 -23.34
CA ASP A 278 -8.91 -10.54 -22.44
C ASP A 278 -8.45 -10.61 -20.97
N VAL A 279 -7.72 -11.67 -20.62
CA VAL A 279 -7.09 -11.83 -19.31
C VAL A 279 -6.06 -10.72 -19.07
N ILE A 280 -5.20 -10.46 -20.07
CA ILE A 280 -4.23 -9.37 -19.99
C ILE A 280 -4.93 -8.02 -19.86
N GLY A 281 -5.98 -7.78 -20.63
CA GLY A 281 -6.77 -6.55 -20.59
C GLY A 281 -7.40 -6.29 -19.21
N GLN A 282 -7.91 -7.34 -18.56
CA GLN A 282 -8.42 -7.27 -17.19
C GLN A 282 -7.30 -6.97 -16.18
N ALA A 283 -6.16 -7.64 -16.32
CA ALA A 283 -5.02 -7.47 -15.43
C ALA A 283 -4.42 -6.06 -15.52
N LEU A 284 -4.17 -5.56 -16.73
CA LEU A 284 -3.66 -4.21 -16.95
C LEU A 284 -4.57 -3.16 -16.33
N ALA A 285 -5.89 -3.35 -16.41
CA ALA A 285 -6.83 -2.42 -15.78
C ALA A 285 -6.62 -2.34 -14.25
N ALA A 286 -6.24 -3.43 -13.58
CA ALA A 286 -5.98 -3.43 -12.14
C ALA A 286 -4.62 -2.80 -11.76
N PHE A 287 -3.69 -2.67 -12.72
CA PHE A 287 -2.42 -1.93 -12.56
C PHE A 287 -2.50 -0.47 -13.01
N THR A 288 -3.65 -0.02 -13.52
CA THR A 288 -3.80 1.30 -14.15
C THR A 288 -4.55 2.27 -13.24
N LEU A 289 -3.96 3.44 -13.03
CA LEU A 289 -4.65 4.63 -12.53
C LEU A 289 -5.36 5.33 -13.69
N ASP A 290 -6.63 5.65 -13.49
CA ASP A 290 -7.45 6.43 -14.41
C ASP A 290 -8.33 7.42 -13.63
N ARG A 291 -9.11 8.23 -14.35
CA ARG A 291 -10.01 9.22 -13.75
C ARG A 291 -11.01 8.59 -12.77
N GLN A 292 -11.43 7.35 -12.97
CA GLN A 292 -12.45 6.70 -12.15
C GLN A 292 -11.91 6.22 -10.80
N ASN A 293 -10.64 5.81 -10.75
CA ASN A 293 -10.01 5.32 -9.52
C ASN A 293 -8.99 6.31 -8.90
N ALA A 294 -8.71 7.44 -9.55
CA ALA A 294 -7.73 8.42 -9.08
C ALA A 294 -7.96 8.88 -7.63
N ALA A 295 -9.18 9.33 -7.31
CA ALA A 295 -9.52 9.80 -5.96
C ALA A 295 -9.34 8.71 -4.89
N TRP A 296 -9.56 7.43 -5.23
CA TRP A 296 -9.34 6.32 -4.30
C TRP A 296 -7.86 6.11 -3.98
N HIS A 297 -7.00 6.24 -4.97
CA HIS A 297 -5.56 6.03 -4.84
C HIS A 297 -4.81 7.29 -4.37
N ALA A 298 -5.43 8.47 -4.46
CA ALA A 298 -4.90 9.73 -3.92
C ALA A 298 -5.00 9.85 -2.39
N ALA A 299 -5.81 9.02 -1.74
CA ALA A 299 -5.87 9.00 -0.28
C ALA A 299 -4.49 8.70 0.34
N VAL A 300 -4.09 9.52 1.30
CA VAL A 300 -2.74 9.53 1.85
C VAL A 300 -2.67 8.68 3.13
N PRO A 301 -1.64 7.82 3.30
CA PRO A 301 -0.62 7.51 2.30
C PRO A 301 -1.16 6.63 1.17
N GLY A 302 -0.62 6.80 -0.04
CA GLY A 302 -0.93 5.98 -1.22
C GLY A 302 0.32 5.32 -1.82
N ALA A 303 0.12 4.25 -2.59
CA ALA A 303 1.17 3.63 -3.41
C ALA A 303 1.15 4.26 -4.81
N ALA A 304 2.32 4.54 -5.38
CA ALA A 304 2.44 5.08 -6.74
C ALA A 304 1.86 4.09 -7.77
N PRO A 305 1.13 4.57 -8.80
CA PRO A 305 0.48 3.69 -9.75
C PRO A 305 1.47 3.11 -10.76
N PRO A 306 1.45 1.80 -11.06
CA PRO A 306 2.32 1.21 -12.08
C PRO A 306 2.10 1.76 -13.48
N LEU A 307 0.84 1.96 -13.86
CA LEU A 307 0.43 2.53 -15.14
C LEU A 307 -0.53 3.70 -14.90
N VAL A 308 -0.49 4.71 -15.77
CA VAL A 308 -1.45 5.81 -15.79
C VAL A 308 -2.09 5.89 -17.17
N ARG A 309 -3.41 5.92 -17.23
CA ARG A 309 -4.16 6.13 -18.47
C ARG A 309 -4.18 7.61 -18.82
N ILE A 310 -3.65 7.96 -19.99
CA ILE A 310 -3.60 9.35 -20.48
C ILE A 310 -4.44 9.52 -21.76
N GLY A 311 -5.72 9.85 -21.60
CA GLY A 311 -6.70 9.90 -22.69
C GLY A 311 -7.40 8.54 -22.89
N ALA A 312 -8.05 8.35 -24.05
CA ALA A 312 -8.96 7.22 -24.25
C ALA A 312 -8.27 5.85 -24.15
N ASP A 313 -7.13 5.68 -24.84
CA ASP A 313 -6.50 4.36 -25.01
C ASP A 313 -4.98 4.36 -24.82
N LEU A 314 -4.38 5.40 -24.26
CA LEU A 314 -2.94 5.45 -24.03
C LEU A 314 -2.60 5.14 -22.58
N LEU A 315 -1.60 4.29 -22.39
CA LEU A 315 -1.02 3.91 -21.11
C LEU A 315 0.41 4.45 -21.02
N LEU A 316 0.74 5.00 -19.85
CA LEU A 316 2.05 5.53 -19.54
C LEU A 316 2.60 4.80 -18.31
N PRO A 317 3.80 4.19 -18.38
CA PRO A 317 4.38 3.55 -17.21
C PRO A 317 4.95 4.59 -16.25
N SER A 318 4.78 4.36 -14.95
CA SER A 318 5.56 5.04 -13.91
C SER A 318 6.66 4.11 -13.45
N PHE A 319 7.91 4.55 -13.58
CA PHE A 319 9.04 3.78 -13.09
C PHE A 319 8.93 3.57 -11.59
N LEU A 320 8.64 4.63 -10.83
CA LEU A 320 8.47 4.56 -9.37
C LEU A 320 7.33 3.60 -8.98
N GLY A 321 6.18 3.70 -9.65
CA GLY A 321 5.04 2.83 -9.40
C GLY A 321 5.33 1.35 -9.68
N LEU A 322 6.13 1.07 -10.71
CA LEU A 322 6.52 -0.30 -11.07
C LEU A 322 7.60 -0.89 -10.16
N THR A 323 8.52 -0.08 -9.63
CA THR A 323 9.70 -0.61 -8.91
C THR A 323 9.67 -0.45 -7.40
N MET A 324 8.65 0.22 -6.84
CA MET A 324 8.55 0.45 -5.39
C MET A 324 7.43 -0.33 -4.71
N GLU A 325 6.17 0.02 -4.99
CA GLU A 325 5.00 -0.53 -4.30
C GLU A 325 3.88 -1.01 -5.26
N PRO A 326 4.20 -1.66 -6.41
CA PRO A 326 3.22 -2.01 -7.43
C PRO A 326 2.15 -2.99 -6.93
N LEU A 327 2.54 -3.91 -6.04
CA LEU A 327 1.65 -4.93 -5.51
C LEU A 327 0.74 -4.38 -4.40
N PHE A 328 1.19 -3.34 -3.70
CA PHE A 328 0.32 -2.57 -2.82
C PHE A 328 -0.71 -1.74 -3.59
N PHE A 329 -0.34 -1.14 -4.72
CA PHE A 329 -1.31 -0.54 -5.63
C PHE A 329 -2.34 -1.57 -6.12
N LEU A 330 -1.86 -2.73 -6.61
CA LEU A 330 -2.71 -3.81 -7.09
C LEU A 330 -3.71 -4.28 -6.03
N THR A 331 -3.25 -4.61 -4.82
CA THR A 331 -4.14 -5.10 -3.74
C THR A 331 -5.21 -4.07 -3.37
N ARG A 332 -4.87 -2.77 -3.35
CA ARG A 332 -5.84 -1.69 -3.15
C ARG A 332 -6.87 -1.62 -4.27
N GLU A 333 -6.45 -1.77 -5.52
CA GLU A 333 -7.35 -1.72 -6.68
C GLU A 333 -8.26 -2.96 -6.74
N LEU A 334 -7.74 -4.16 -6.46
CA LEU A 334 -8.54 -5.38 -6.38
C LEU A 334 -9.60 -5.28 -5.28
N ARG A 335 -9.23 -4.75 -4.11
CA ARG A 335 -10.18 -4.52 -3.00
C ARG A 335 -11.24 -3.46 -3.34
N ARG A 336 -10.88 -2.43 -4.12
CA ARG A 336 -11.83 -1.40 -4.60
C ARG A 336 -12.85 -2.00 -5.58
N ARG A 337 -12.40 -2.89 -6.48
CA ARG A 337 -13.24 -3.53 -7.51
C ARG A 337 -14.20 -4.55 -6.92
N ASP A 338 -13.69 -5.43 -6.07
CA ASP A 338 -14.49 -6.47 -5.42
C ASP A 338 -13.93 -6.80 -4.03
N ALA A 339 -14.37 -6.02 -3.04
CA ALA A 339 -13.97 -6.22 -1.66
C ALA A 339 -14.35 -7.63 -1.15
N GLN A 340 -15.50 -8.17 -1.58
CA GLN A 340 -15.97 -9.47 -1.10
C GLN A 340 -15.10 -10.60 -1.64
N ALA A 341 -14.81 -10.63 -2.94
CA ALA A 341 -13.91 -11.62 -3.53
C ALA A 341 -12.51 -11.51 -2.93
N TYR A 342 -12.00 -10.29 -2.76
CA TYR A 342 -10.71 -10.07 -2.12
C TYR A 342 -10.68 -10.64 -0.69
N HIS A 343 -11.68 -10.33 0.14
CA HIS A 343 -11.76 -10.86 1.50
C HIS A 343 -11.95 -12.38 1.55
N ASN A 344 -12.70 -12.97 0.62
CA ASN A 344 -12.90 -14.42 0.55
C ASN A 344 -11.60 -15.18 0.26
N THR A 345 -10.62 -14.56 -0.40
CA THR A 345 -9.30 -15.17 -0.67
C THR A 345 -8.36 -15.14 0.53
N ALA A 346 -8.73 -14.48 1.64
CA ALA A 346 -7.87 -14.34 2.82
C ALA A 346 -7.37 -15.69 3.39
N HIS A 347 -8.18 -16.75 3.32
CA HIS A 347 -7.81 -18.10 3.78
C HIS A 347 -6.61 -18.69 3.01
N LEU A 348 -6.37 -18.26 1.76
CA LEU A 348 -5.21 -18.69 0.97
C LEU A 348 -3.90 -18.13 1.55
N ARG A 349 -3.94 -16.97 2.21
CA ARG A 349 -2.78 -16.41 2.93
C ARG A 349 -2.42 -17.26 4.13
N GLU A 350 -3.40 -17.74 4.88
CA GLU A 350 -3.16 -18.67 6.00
C GLU A 350 -2.53 -19.98 5.52
N VAL A 351 -2.92 -20.47 4.34
CA VAL A 351 -2.31 -21.66 3.72
C VAL A 351 -0.84 -21.40 3.39
N ALA A 352 -0.53 -20.31 2.69
CA ALA A 352 0.87 -19.96 2.38
C ALA A 352 1.70 -19.73 3.65
N PHE A 353 1.16 -18.98 4.60
CA PHE A 353 1.79 -18.77 5.90
C PHE A 353 2.16 -20.09 6.58
N ARG A 354 1.24 -21.07 6.63
CA ARG A 354 1.52 -22.40 7.18
C ARG A 354 2.59 -23.14 6.39
N GLN A 355 2.54 -23.10 5.06
CA GLN A 355 3.54 -23.75 4.20
C GLN A 355 4.95 -23.22 4.48
N ASP A 356 5.10 -21.89 4.49
CA ASP A 356 6.38 -21.23 4.74
C ASP A 356 6.87 -21.50 6.16
N LEU A 357 6.00 -21.32 7.16
CA LEU A 357 6.32 -21.58 8.56
C LEU A 357 6.79 -23.03 8.76
N TYR A 358 6.02 -24.01 8.26
CA TYR A 358 6.34 -25.43 8.46
C TYR A 358 7.55 -25.88 7.65
N GLY A 359 7.84 -25.24 6.53
CA GLY A 359 9.10 -25.44 5.79
C GLY A 359 10.33 -25.18 6.64
N LEU A 360 10.28 -24.21 7.56
CA LEU A 360 11.36 -23.92 8.53
C LEU A 360 11.53 -25.03 9.58
N PHE A 361 10.52 -25.87 9.78
CA PHE A 361 10.45 -26.90 10.82
C PHE A 361 10.36 -28.33 10.25
N GLY A 362 10.92 -28.59 9.07
CA GLY A 362 10.84 -29.90 8.39
C GLY A 362 11.53 -31.08 9.10
N HIS A 363 12.35 -30.83 10.13
CA HIS A 363 13.00 -31.91 10.89
C HIS A 363 11.98 -32.66 11.77
N LYS A 364 12.08 -34.01 11.85
CA LYS A 364 11.23 -34.88 12.70
C LYS A 364 11.23 -34.57 14.20
N ARG A 365 12.02 -33.59 14.63
CA ARG A 365 12.04 -33.07 16.00
C ARG A 365 10.81 -32.21 16.28
N PHE A 366 10.30 -31.56 15.25
CA PHE A 366 9.13 -30.69 15.34
C PHE A 366 7.87 -31.45 14.98
N VAL A 367 6.75 -31.01 15.57
CA VAL A 367 5.40 -31.48 15.26
C VAL A 367 4.58 -30.26 14.93
N ILE A 368 3.89 -30.31 13.81
CA ILE A 368 3.11 -29.19 13.27
C ILE A 368 1.64 -29.55 13.28
N SER A 369 0.76 -28.56 13.45
CA SER A 369 -0.69 -28.78 13.31
C SER A 369 -1.08 -29.03 11.85
N GLY A 370 -2.09 -29.87 11.61
CA GLY A 370 -2.64 -30.11 10.27
C GLY A 370 -3.44 -28.93 9.68
N GLY A 371 -3.70 -27.89 10.48
CA GLY A 371 -4.45 -26.70 10.09
C GLY A 371 -4.76 -25.83 11.31
N ARG A 372 -5.72 -24.91 11.16
CA ARG A 372 -6.19 -24.07 12.27
C ARG A 372 -6.76 -24.92 13.42
N ILE A 373 -6.58 -24.46 14.65
CA ILE A 373 -7.10 -25.10 15.86
C ILE A 373 -8.16 -24.19 16.49
N GLU A 374 -9.42 -24.63 16.47
CA GLU A 374 -10.51 -23.91 17.13
C GLU A 374 -10.48 -24.13 18.65
N LEU A 375 -10.38 -23.04 19.42
CA LEU A 375 -10.45 -23.04 20.87
C LEU A 375 -11.87 -22.72 21.31
N ARG A 376 -12.55 -23.70 21.92
CA ARG A 376 -13.93 -23.58 22.37
C ARG A 376 -14.00 -23.32 23.88
N ARG A 377 -15.00 -22.55 24.30
CA ARG A 377 -15.38 -22.40 25.71
C ARG A 377 -16.01 -23.70 26.21
N ASP A 378 -16.12 -23.82 27.53
CA ASP A 378 -16.80 -24.96 28.18
C ASP A 378 -18.26 -25.10 27.72
N SER A 379 -18.88 -23.98 27.30
CA SER A 379 -20.22 -23.94 26.71
C SER A 379 -20.31 -24.42 25.26
N GLY A 380 -19.21 -24.89 24.65
CA GLY A 380 -19.14 -25.36 23.26
C GLY A 380 -18.96 -24.27 22.19
N ASN A 381 -19.21 -23.00 22.53
CA ASN A 381 -19.02 -21.87 21.61
C ASN A 381 -17.54 -21.60 21.36
N ILE A 382 -17.19 -21.24 20.11
CA ILE A 382 -15.82 -20.85 19.76
C ILE A 382 -15.45 -19.58 20.54
N ARG A 383 -14.31 -19.62 21.24
CA ARG A 383 -13.71 -18.47 21.92
C ARG A 383 -12.79 -17.71 20.98
N THR A 384 -11.92 -18.45 20.29
CA THR A 384 -10.90 -17.98 19.36
C THR A 384 -10.37 -19.19 18.60
N ASP A 385 -9.55 -18.97 17.59
CA ASP A 385 -8.76 -19.96 16.89
C ASP A 385 -7.26 -19.65 16.98
N ILE A 386 -6.46 -20.65 16.60
CA ILE A 386 -5.01 -20.56 16.38
C ILE A 386 -4.73 -20.97 14.94
N ASP A 387 -4.07 -20.12 14.16
CA ASP A 387 -3.83 -20.36 12.74
C ASP A 387 -2.80 -21.48 12.48
N ALA A 388 -1.76 -21.56 13.32
CA ALA A 388 -0.72 -22.58 13.24
C ALA A 388 -0.07 -22.91 14.59
N VAL A 389 0.38 -24.15 14.77
CA VAL A 389 1.13 -24.60 15.94
C VAL A 389 2.38 -25.38 15.54
N VAL A 390 3.49 -25.13 16.25
CA VAL A 390 4.74 -25.90 16.15
C VAL A 390 5.16 -26.35 17.55
N PHE A 391 5.37 -27.65 17.74
CA PHE A 391 5.88 -28.22 18.98
C PHE A 391 7.27 -28.82 18.79
N ASP A 392 8.21 -28.45 19.66
CA ASP A 392 9.56 -29.00 19.69
C ASP A 392 9.67 -30.13 20.72
N ARG A 393 9.80 -31.37 20.23
CA ARG A 393 9.94 -32.58 21.08
C ARG A 393 11.16 -32.55 22.00
N LYS A 394 12.23 -31.82 21.65
CA LYS A 394 13.48 -31.80 22.43
C LYS A 394 13.36 -30.88 23.65
N SER A 395 12.75 -29.70 23.48
CA SER A 395 12.64 -28.70 24.55
C SER A 395 11.29 -28.70 25.24
N GLY A 396 10.29 -29.40 24.68
CA GLY A 396 8.90 -29.32 25.12
C GLY A 396 8.27 -27.94 24.87
N THR A 397 8.78 -27.18 23.91
CA THR A 397 8.29 -25.84 23.59
C THR A 397 7.16 -25.90 22.58
N LEU A 398 6.07 -25.17 22.84
CA LEU A 398 4.92 -25.01 21.95
C LEU A 398 4.86 -23.57 21.43
N GLY A 399 5.13 -23.37 20.14
CA GLY A 399 4.85 -22.12 19.44
C GLY A 399 3.42 -22.11 18.94
N VAL A 400 2.66 -21.07 19.27
CA VAL A 400 1.32 -20.80 18.72
C VAL A 400 1.38 -19.54 17.89
N PHE A 401 0.85 -19.58 16.69
CA PHE A 401 1.00 -18.49 15.71
C PHE A 401 -0.37 -18.07 15.21
N GLU A 402 -0.60 -16.76 15.23
CA GLU A 402 -1.75 -16.10 14.61
C GLU A 402 -1.24 -15.28 13.43
N LEU A 403 -1.95 -15.32 12.31
CA LEU A 403 -1.69 -14.46 11.17
C LEU A 403 -2.64 -13.27 11.23
N LYS A 404 -2.07 -12.06 11.15
CA LYS A 404 -2.85 -10.84 10.91
C LYS A 404 -2.38 -10.18 9.64
N SER A 405 -3.32 -10.00 8.71
CA SER A 405 -3.02 -9.24 7.50
C SER A 405 -2.86 -7.76 7.84
N GLN A 406 -1.76 -7.19 7.40
CA GLN A 406 -1.51 -5.76 7.46
C GLN A 406 -2.08 -5.09 6.21
N ASP A 407 -2.63 -3.90 6.38
CA ASP A 407 -3.01 -3.01 5.28
C ASP A 407 -2.62 -1.59 5.71
N PRO A 408 -1.43 -1.09 5.32
CA PRO A 408 -0.91 0.17 5.85
C PRO A 408 -1.63 1.40 5.27
N PHE A 409 -2.58 1.20 4.36
CA PHE A 409 -3.22 2.27 3.64
C PHE A 409 -4.69 2.39 4.07
N ALA A 410 -5.12 3.60 4.35
CA ALA A 410 -6.51 3.87 4.70
C ALA A 410 -7.06 4.99 3.85
N ARG A 411 -8.33 4.88 3.45
CA ARG A 411 -8.99 5.94 2.66
C ARG A 411 -9.72 6.97 3.51
N SER A 412 -9.95 6.67 4.78
CA SER A 412 -10.74 7.52 5.68
C SER A 412 -10.36 7.28 7.14
N THR A 413 -10.73 8.23 8.00
CA THR A 413 -10.66 8.10 9.46
C THR A 413 -11.39 6.86 9.98
N ASP A 414 -12.53 6.51 9.40
CA ASP A 414 -13.29 5.31 9.77
C ASP A 414 -12.56 4.02 9.37
N GLU A 415 -11.87 4.02 8.23
CA GLU A 415 -11.01 2.90 7.85
C GLU A 415 -9.77 2.80 8.75
N LEU A 416 -9.12 3.92 9.06
CA LEU A 416 -8.02 3.97 10.03
C LEU A 416 -8.44 3.44 11.40
N THR A 417 -9.64 3.81 11.85
CA THR A 417 -10.20 3.34 13.12
C THR A 417 -10.43 1.82 13.09
N ARG A 418 -10.99 1.29 11.99
CA ARG A 418 -11.18 -0.15 11.80
C ARG A 418 -9.85 -0.91 11.73
N GLN A 419 -8.85 -0.39 11.03
CA GLN A 419 -7.50 -0.98 10.99
C GLN A 419 -6.84 -0.99 12.37
N ARG A 420 -6.91 0.13 13.10
CA ARG A 420 -6.48 0.20 14.50
C ARG A 420 -7.18 -0.88 15.33
N ASP A 421 -8.50 -0.99 15.21
CA ASP A 421 -9.27 -1.96 15.97
C ASP A 421 -8.93 -3.40 15.58
N ASN A 422 -8.63 -3.68 14.31
CA ASN A 422 -8.13 -4.98 13.84
C ASN A 422 -6.75 -5.32 14.42
N VAL A 423 -5.81 -4.38 14.44
CA VAL A 423 -4.49 -4.56 15.06
C VAL A 423 -4.65 -4.77 16.58
N LEU A 424 -5.48 -3.98 17.24
CA LEU A 424 -5.77 -4.15 18.67
C LEU A 424 -6.56 -5.45 18.96
N TYR A 425 -7.35 -5.93 18.01
CA TYR A 425 -8.04 -7.21 18.10
C TYR A 425 -7.05 -8.37 18.20
N ALA A 426 -5.88 -8.28 17.57
CA ALA A 426 -4.83 -9.29 17.72
C ALA A 426 -4.44 -9.51 19.19
N ASN A 427 -4.31 -8.43 19.98
CA ASN A 427 -4.06 -8.53 21.42
C ASN A 427 -5.21 -9.22 22.17
N ARG A 428 -6.46 -9.00 21.74
CA ARG A 428 -7.64 -9.69 22.30
C ARG A 428 -7.62 -11.17 21.96
N GLN A 429 -7.24 -11.53 20.74
CA GLN A 429 -7.13 -12.91 20.29
C GLN A 429 -6.08 -13.67 21.11
N ILE A 430 -4.88 -13.09 21.26
CA ILE A 430 -3.81 -13.67 22.08
C ILE A 430 -4.22 -13.78 23.55
N SER A 431 -4.86 -12.75 24.09
CA SER A 431 -5.42 -12.83 25.45
C SER A 431 -6.43 -13.97 25.56
N GLY A 432 -7.25 -14.17 24.52
CA GLY A 432 -8.19 -15.28 24.40
C GLY A 432 -7.52 -16.65 24.41
N VAL A 433 -6.42 -16.81 23.66
CA VAL A 433 -5.59 -18.03 23.60
C VAL A 433 -4.92 -18.31 24.94
N LEU A 434 -4.29 -17.29 25.55
CA LEU A 434 -3.62 -17.40 26.85
C LEU A 434 -4.61 -17.73 27.98
N ASP A 435 -5.79 -17.10 27.98
CA ASP A 435 -6.86 -17.43 28.93
C ASP A 435 -7.36 -18.86 28.77
N TRP A 436 -7.50 -19.32 27.51
CA TRP A 436 -7.90 -20.69 27.22
C TRP A 436 -6.85 -21.69 27.71
N LEU A 437 -5.57 -21.43 27.42
CA LEU A 437 -4.42 -22.20 27.88
C LEU A 437 -4.36 -22.31 29.40
N LYS A 438 -4.66 -21.22 30.12
CA LYS A 438 -4.68 -21.20 31.58
C LYS A 438 -5.76 -22.13 32.17
N ARG A 439 -6.87 -22.32 31.46
CA ARG A 439 -8.01 -23.15 31.91
C ARG A 439 -7.87 -24.62 31.50
N GLN A 440 -7.50 -24.86 30.25
CA GLN A 440 -7.51 -26.19 29.63
C GLN A 440 -6.12 -26.85 29.59
N GLY A 441 -5.06 -26.07 29.81
CA GLY A 441 -3.68 -26.53 29.77
C GLY A 441 -3.12 -26.66 28.35
N ALA A 442 -1.81 -26.44 28.21
CA ALA A 442 -1.12 -26.52 26.91
C ALA A 442 -1.09 -27.95 26.32
N GLY A 443 -1.18 -28.98 27.18
CA GLY A 443 -1.29 -30.37 26.73
C GLY A 443 -2.53 -30.62 25.88
N ALA A 444 -3.63 -29.89 26.14
CA ALA A 444 -4.85 -30.00 25.35
C ALA A 444 -4.68 -29.44 23.92
N ILE A 445 -3.79 -28.48 23.71
CA ILE A 445 -3.42 -28.03 22.36
C ILE A 445 -2.58 -29.11 21.68
N LEU A 446 -1.55 -29.62 22.37
CA LEU A 446 -0.68 -30.67 21.81
C LEU A 446 -1.48 -31.93 21.43
N GLU A 447 -2.51 -32.28 22.18
CA GLU A 447 -3.40 -33.40 21.86
C GLU A 447 -4.19 -33.18 20.56
N ARG A 448 -4.58 -31.93 20.26
CA ARG A 448 -5.24 -31.54 19.00
C ARG A 448 -4.26 -31.50 17.83
N VAL A 449 -2.99 -31.17 18.09
CA VAL A 449 -1.91 -31.20 17.10
C VAL A 449 -1.58 -32.64 16.72
N ASP A 450 -1.23 -33.47 17.71
CA ASP A 450 -0.90 -34.87 17.54
C ASP A 450 -1.08 -35.65 18.85
N ARG A 451 -2.11 -36.49 18.91
CA ARG A 451 -2.43 -37.29 20.11
C ARG A 451 -1.29 -38.20 20.56
N GLN A 452 -0.51 -38.74 19.62
CA GLN A 452 0.58 -39.65 19.97
C GLN A 452 1.73 -38.90 20.64
N THR A 453 2.12 -37.74 20.11
CA THR A 453 3.10 -36.87 20.74
C THR A 453 2.63 -36.39 22.12
N ALA A 454 1.34 -36.06 22.28
CA ALA A 454 0.80 -35.62 23.57
C ALA A 454 0.85 -36.69 24.69
N LYS A 455 0.84 -37.98 24.34
CA LYS A 455 1.01 -39.08 25.30
C LYS A 455 2.45 -39.23 25.79
N THR A 456 3.40 -38.96 24.91
CA THR A 456 4.83 -39.20 25.16
C THR A 456 5.55 -37.97 25.70
N PHE A 457 5.15 -36.78 25.27
CA PHE A 457 5.82 -35.52 25.58
C PHE A 457 4.92 -34.58 26.37
N ARG A 458 5.53 -33.71 27.17
CA ARG A 458 4.84 -32.65 27.91
C ARG A 458 5.22 -31.29 27.34
N VAL A 459 4.28 -30.36 27.36
CA VAL A 459 4.55 -28.97 27.07
C VAL A 459 5.15 -28.30 28.30
N HIS A 460 6.35 -27.75 28.17
CA HIS A 460 7.08 -27.04 29.21
C HIS A 460 6.95 -25.52 29.07
N LYS A 461 6.90 -25.01 27.84
CA LYS A 461 6.81 -23.58 27.54
C LYS A 461 5.86 -23.35 26.37
N VAL A 462 5.15 -22.23 26.40
CA VAL A 462 4.31 -21.76 25.30
C VAL A 462 4.78 -20.38 24.87
N TYR A 463 4.98 -20.18 23.58
CA TYR A 463 5.32 -18.88 22.99
C TYR A 463 4.26 -18.49 21.97
N PRO A 464 3.50 -17.40 22.21
CA PRO A 464 2.61 -16.82 21.22
C PRO A 464 3.36 -15.92 20.23
N PHE A 465 3.00 -16.01 18.95
CA PHE A 465 3.48 -15.18 17.86
C PHE A 465 2.26 -14.60 17.11
N VAL A 466 2.34 -13.33 16.71
CA VAL A 466 1.31 -12.59 15.95
C VAL A 466 1.99 -11.84 14.82
#